data_AF-A0A2D8BTG1-F1
#
_entry.id   AF-A0A2D8BTG1-F1
#
_cell.length_a   1.000
_cell.length_b   1.000
_cell.length_c   1.000
_cell.angle_alpha   90.00
_cell.angle_beta   90.00
_cell.angle_gamma   90.00
#
_symmetry.space_group_name_H-M   'P 1'
#
loop_
_entity.id
_entity.type
_entity.pdbx_description
1 polymer ?
#
loop_
_entity_poly.entity_id
_entity_poly.type
_entity_poly.pdbx_seq_one_letter_code
_entity_poly.pdbx_strand_id
1 'polypeptide(L)'
;MAEVQEEVSNPYNARKPWHTEDKPSMGNADGLFYSEQQQATPDEEAPEEDAQPRKRTNYKKRYDDLKKHYDDKLSEFKQKEQELIAMAQAAKPAYAPPKSEEELESFKQEYPDLYNTVETVAHMQSQRQVADLEAQLQAMRQRESEVLRREAESTLKERHPDFEDIRGDAQFHEWAKEQPEQIQDWIYNNPNNVTLASKAIDLYKLETGMSQKQQPRQQQQRGTAADMVSTKTTSVDAKQPKVWTEREIAAMSLDQFDKYEDEIRQAMSEGRVVK
;
A
#
# COMPACT_ATOMS: atom_id res chain seq x y z
N MET A 1 39.55 -20.41 -16.49
CA MET A 1 39.57 -21.67 -17.26
C MET A 1 40.59 -22.57 -16.56
N ALA A 2 40.14 -23.64 -15.92
CA ALA A 2 41.02 -24.63 -15.31
C ALA A 2 41.24 -25.75 -16.34
N GLU A 3 42.49 -26.02 -16.71
CA GLU A 3 42.84 -27.19 -17.52
C GLU A 3 42.55 -28.46 -16.70
N VAL A 4 41.70 -29.32 -17.23
CA VAL A 4 41.49 -30.67 -16.69
C VAL A 4 42.69 -31.50 -17.13
N GLN A 5 43.55 -31.86 -16.18
CA GLN A 5 44.69 -32.72 -16.42
C GLN A 5 44.20 -34.17 -16.41
N GLU A 6 44.20 -34.83 -17.57
CA GLU A 6 43.74 -36.23 -17.68
C GLU A 6 44.70 -37.17 -16.94
N GLU A 7 44.13 -38.10 -16.18
CA GLU A 7 44.87 -39.07 -15.37
C GLU A 7 45.45 -40.17 -16.28
N VAL A 8 46.77 -40.17 -16.48
CA VAL A 8 47.45 -41.16 -17.32
C VAL A 8 47.67 -42.46 -16.54
N SER A 9 47.29 -43.59 -17.14
CA SER A 9 47.46 -44.91 -16.54
C SER A 9 48.93 -45.26 -16.29
N ASN A 10 49.23 -45.89 -15.14
CA ASN A 10 50.59 -46.25 -14.74
C ASN A 10 51.20 -47.33 -15.69
N PRO A 11 52.35 -47.06 -16.35
CA PRO A 11 52.94 -47.94 -17.37
C PRO A 11 53.35 -49.33 -16.86
N TYR A 12 53.50 -49.51 -15.55
CA TYR A 12 53.85 -50.82 -14.98
C TYR A 12 52.67 -51.80 -14.91
N ASN A 13 51.43 -51.34 -15.05
CA ASN A 13 50.26 -52.22 -15.05
C ASN A 13 50.11 -52.99 -16.37
N ALA A 14 50.61 -52.46 -17.48
CA ALA A 14 50.54 -53.09 -18.80
C ALA A 14 51.35 -54.39 -18.93
N ARG A 15 52.34 -54.61 -18.05
CA ARG A 15 53.26 -55.77 -18.13
C ARG A 15 52.84 -56.92 -17.22
N LYS A 16 51.67 -56.84 -16.56
CA LYS A 16 51.22 -57.84 -15.60
C LYS A 16 50.44 -58.97 -16.29
N PRO A 17 50.54 -60.23 -15.81
CA PRO A 17 49.95 -61.40 -16.47
C PRO A 17 48.42 -61.45 -16.44
N TRP A 18 47.78 -60.57 -15.66
CA TRP A 18 46.32 -60.42 -15.59
C TRP A 18 45.81 -59.20 -16.38
N HIS A 19 46.71 -58.40 -16.96
CA HIS A 19 46.30 -57.29 -17.83
C HIS A 19 45.85 -57.86 -19.18
N THR A 20 44.66 -57.48 -19.60
CA THR A 20 44.14 -57.77 -20.93
C THR A 20 44.36 -56.52 -21.76
N GLU A 21 44.91 -56.66 -22.97
CA GLU A 21 45.13 -55.52 -23.87
C GLU A 21 43.81 -54.79 -24.12
N ASP A 22 43.86 -53.46 -24.07
CA ASP A 22 42.70 -52.64 -24.35
C ASP A 22 42.23 -52.90 -25.79
N LYS A 23 40.91 -53.05 -25.94
CA LYS A 23 40.30 -53.24 -27.25
C LYS A 23 40.66 -52.03 -28.14
N PRO A 24 40.84 -52.22 -29.47
CA PRO A 24 41.09 -51.10 -30.37
C PRO A 24 40.02 -50.03 -30.17
N SER A 25 40.45 -48.76 -30.15
CA SER A 25 39.56 -47.63 -29.91
C SER A 25 38.41 -47.65 -30.93
N MET A 26 37.18 -47.74 -30.44
CA MET A 26 35.96 -47.80 -31.25
C MET A 26 35.51 -46.40 -31.71
N GLY A 27 36.48 -45.52 -31.99
CA GLY A 27 36.24 -44.13 -32.37
C GLY A 27 35.87 -43.23 -31.19
N ASN A 28 35.84 -41.92 -31.46
CA ASN A 28 35.48 -40.91 -30.49
C ASN A 28 33.95 -40.88 -30.30
N ALA A 29 33.46 -40.73 -29.07
CA ALA A 29 32.03 -40.65 -28.74
C ALA A 29 31.29 -39.40 -29.30
N ASP A 30 31.98 -38.58 -30.10
CA ASP A 30 31.48 -37.34 -30.69
C ASP A 30 30.77 -37.57 -32.05
N GLY A 31 30.78 -38.80 -32.57
CA GLY A 31 30.09 -39.20 -33.80
C GLY A 31 28.88 -40.10 -33.53
N LEU A 32 27.69 -39.67 -33.95
CA LEU A 32 26.41 -40.39 -33.83
C LEU A 32 26.29 -41.70 -34.64
N PHE A 33 27.37 -42.18 -35.26
CA PHE A 33 27.36 -43.37 -36.12
C PHE A 33 28.38 -44.40 -35.65
N TYR A 34 27.88 -45.52 -35.11
CA TYR A 34 28.65 -46.71 -34.82
C TYR A 34 28.51 -47.68 -36.00
N SER A 35 29.57 -47.86 -36.80
CA SER A 35 29.61 -48.85 -37.89
C SER A 35 30.45 -50.05 -37.48
N GLU A 36 29.80 -51.08 -36.94
CA GLU A 36 30.44 -52.37 -36.73
C GLU A 36 29.66 -53.46 -37.46
N GLN A 37 30.09 -53.73 -38.70
CA GLN A 37 29.76 -54.95 -39.42
C GLN A 37 30.60 -56.09 -38.82
N GLN A 38 30.09 -56.77 -37.81
CA GLN A 38 30.56 -58.11 -37.46
C GLN A 38 29.63 -59.12 -38.13
N GLN A 39 30.14 -59.74 -39.21
CA GLN A 39 29.54 -60.92 -39.83
C GLN A 39 29.44 -62.03 -38.77
N ALA A 40 28.21 -62.50 -38.54
CA ALA A 40 27.97 -63.73 -37.80
C ALA A 40 28.43 -64.93 -38.63
N THR A 41 29.49 -65.61 -38.21
CA THR A 41 29.82 -66.97 -38.69
C THR A 41 29.03 -67.99 -37.86
N PRO A 42 28.18 -68.82 -38.47
CA PRO A 42 27.49 -69.90 -37.79
C PRO A 42 28.34 -71.18 -37.73
N ASP A 43 28.10 -71.96 -36.67
CA ASP A 43 28.40 -73.38 -36.48
C ASP A 43 29.88 -73.84 -36.44
N GLU A 44 30.35 -74.10 -35.22
CA GLU A 44 31.28 -75.21 -34.97
C GLU A 44 30.68 -76.09 -33.87
N GLU A 45 30.14 -77.21 -34.32
CA GLU A 45 29.46 -78.26 -33.58
C GLU A 45 30.48 -79.02 -32.71
N ALA A 46 30.36 -78.89 -31.38
CA ALA A 46 31.17 -79.64 -30.42
C ALA A 46 30.50 -81.00 -30.09
N PRO A 47 31.26 -82.10 -29.97
CA PRO A 47 30.70 -83.45 -29.99
C PRO A 47 29.92 -83.79 -28.71
N GLU A 48 28.78 -84.46 -28.89
CA GLU A 48 27.99 -85.10 -27.84
C GLU A 48 28.76 -86.27 -27.23
N GLU A 49 29.37 -86.08 -26.06
CA GLU A 49 29.64 -87.18 -25.12
C GLU A 49 29.27 -86.77 -23.69
N ASP A 50 28.77 -87.77 -22.95
CA ASP A 50 28.30 -87.77 -21.56
C ASP A 50 26.87 -87.31 -21.24
N ALA A 51 25.97 -88.29 -21.42
CA ALA A 51 24.67 -88.40 -20.76
C ALA A 51 24.81 -88.72 -19.26
N GLN A 52 25.12 -87.70 -18.46
CA GLN A 52 24.71 -87.63 -17.04
C GLN A 52 23.29 -87.03 -16.98
N PRO A 53 22.40 -87.44 -16.05
CA PRO A 53 21.10 -86.81 -15.92
C PRO A 53 21.31 -85.39 -15.36
N ARG A 54 21.55 -84.43 -16.25
CA ARG A 54 21.66 -83.02 -15.92
C ARG A 54 20.36 -82.67 -15.18
N LYS A 55 20.45 -82.36 -13.88
CA LYS A 55 19.37 -81.69 -13.15
C LYS A 55 18.91 -80.58 -14.07
N ARG A 56 17.73 -80.67 -14.69
CA ARG A 56 17.28 -79.67 -15.66
C ARG A 56 17.32 -78.33 -14.93
N THR A 57 18.36 -77.57 -15.20
CA THR A 57 18.70 -76.36 -14.50
C THR A 57 17.59 -75.41 -14.86
N ASN A 58 16.72 -75.14 -13.90
CA ASN A 58 15.54 -74.33 -14.14
C ASN A 58 15.95 -72.85 -14.17
N TYR A 59 16.73 -72.47 -15.19
CA TYR A 59 17.30 -71.14 -15.36
C TYR A 59 16.20 -70.07 -15.40
N LYS A 60 15.03 -70.41 -15.95
CA LYS A 60 13.86 -69.54 -15.95
C LYS A 60 13.38 -69.23 -14.53
N LYS A 61 13.20 -70.25 -13.67
CA LYS A 61 12.83 -70.01 -12.26
C LYS A 61 13.89 -69.20 -11.53
N ARG A 62 15.17 -69.49 -11.75
CA ARG A 62 16.27 -68.72 -11.14
C ARG A 62 16.25 -67.25 -11.57
N TYR A 63 15.96 -66.97 -12.83
CA TYR A 63 15.84 -65.61 -13.34
C TYR A 63 14.60 -64.92 -12.77
N ASP A 64 13.45 -65.59 -12.78
CA ASP A 64 12.20 -65.04 -12.22
C ASP A 64 12.35 -64.76 -10.72
N ASP A 65 12.99 -65.64 -9.95
CA ASP A 65 13.27 -65.46 -8.53
C ASP A 65 14.28 -64.33 -8.28
N LEU A 66 15.32 -64.22 -9.11
CA LEU A 66 16.28 -63.12 -9.03
C LEU A 66 15.63 -61.78 -9.36
N LYS A 67 14.78 -61.74 -10.38
CA LYS A 67 14.01 -60.55 -10.77
C LYS A 67 13.06 -60.13 -9.66
N LYS A 68 12.33 -61.07 -9.07
CA LYS A 68 11.48 -60.81 -7.90
C LYS A 68 12.29 -60.25 -6.74
N HIS A 69 13.43 -60.85 -6.40
CA HIS A 69 14.28 -60.32 -5.34
C HIS A 69 14.79 -58.90 -5.65
N TYR A 70 15.15 -58.59 -6.90
CA TYR A 70 15.51 -57.23 -7.30
C TYR A 70 14.33 -56.25 -7.21
N ASP A 71 13.15 -56.65 -7.70
CA ASP A 71 11.93 -55.85 -7.65
C ASP A 71 11.52 -55.60 -6.16
N ASP A 72 11.64 -56.62 -5.30
CA ASP A 72 11.42 -56.55 -3.86
C ASP A 72 12.43 -55.60 -3.20
N LYS A 73 13.73 -55.73 -3.49
CA LYS A 73 14.76 -54.83 -2.97
C LYS A 73 14.55 -53.38 -3.42
N LEU A 74 14.15 -53.16 -4.67
CA LEU A 74 13.80 -51.83 -5.16
C LEU A 74 12.62 -51.24 -4.39
N SER A 75 11.60 -52.05 -4.07
CA SER A 75 10.48 -51.60 -3.26
C SER A 75 10.89 -51.29 -1.82
N GLU A 76 11.72 -52.13 -1.20
CA GLU A 76 12.29 -51.89 0.13
C GLU A 76 13.11 -50.59 0.17
N PHE A 77 13.92 -50.33 -0.86
CA PHE A 77 14.70 -49.10 -0.96
C PHE A 77 13.80 -47.87 -1.11
N LYS A 78 12.76 -47.94 -1.95
CA LYS A 78 11.79 -46.85 -2.09
C LYS A 78 11.04 -46.56 -0.79
N GLN A 79 10.65 -47.61 -0.06
CA GLN A 79 10.01 -47.46 1.25
C GLN A 79 10.96 -46.80 2.25
N LYS A 80 12.21 -47.26 2.33
CA LYS A 80 13.23 -46.66 3.20
C LYS A 80 13.54 -45.21 2.83
N GLU A 81 13.60 -44.89 1.54
CA GLU A 81 13.78 -43.52 1.07
C GLU A 81 12.62 -42.63 1.53
N GLN A 82 11.38 -43.09 1.37
CA GLN A 82 10.20 -42.37 1.84
C GLN A 82 10.20 -42.21 3.37
N GLU A 83 10.57 -43.25 4.12
CA GLU A 83 10.71 -43.20 5.57
C GLU A 83 11.79 -42.21 6.01
N LEU A 84 12.95 -42.22 5.34
CA LEU A 84 14.04 -41.29 5.62
C LEU A 84 13.65 -39.84 5.30
N ILE A 85 12.93 -39.60 4.21
CA ILE A 85 12.40 -38.29 3.87
C ILE A 85 11.39 -37.83 4.93
N ALA A 86 10.46 -38.71 5.32
CA ALA A 86 9.47 -38.40 6.35
C ALA A 86 10.14 -38.12 7.71
N MET A 87 11.15 -38.90 8.08
CA MET A 87 11.94 -38.69 9.29
C MET A 87 12.72 -37.37 9.23
N ALA A 88 13.35 -37.06 8.09
CA ALA A 88 14.05 -35.79 7.89
C ALA A 88 13.09 -34.58 7.92
N GLN A 89 11.86 -34.75 7.45
CA GLN A 89 10.82 -33.71 7.55
C GLN A 89 10.33 -33.55 8.99
N ALA A 90 10.12 -34.66 9.72
CA ALA A 90 9.69 -34.63 11.12
C ALA A 90 10.79 -34.14 12.07
N ALA A 91 12.06 -34.36 11.73
CA ALA A 91 13.22 -33.90 12.50
C ALA A 91 13.50 -32.40 12.32
N LYS A 92 12.92 -31.74 11.31
CA LYS A 92 13.00 -30.28 11.19
C LYS A 92 12.20 -29.66 12.32
N PRO A 93 12.79 -28.77 13.14
CA PRO A 93 12.04 -28.09 14.18
C PRO A 93 10.89 -27.31 13.54
N ALA A 94 9.70 -27.40 14.13
CA ALA A 94 8.57 -26.59 13.72
C ALA A 94 8.94 -25.12 13.95
N TYR A 95 8.85 -24.30 12.89
CA TYR A 95 9.17 -22.87 12.99
C TYR A 95 8.22 -22.21 13.99
N ALA A 96 8.77 -21.76 15.11
CA ALA A 96 8.10 -20.91 16.07
C ALA A 96 8.76 -19.52 15.99
N PRO A 97 8.01 -18.44 15.73
CA PRO A 97 8.57 -17.10 15.80
C PRO A 97 9.14 -16.84 17.19
N PRO A 98 10.37 -16.34 17.34
CA PRO A 98 10.92 -15.98 18.64
C PRO A 98 10.05 -14.90 19.28
N LYS A 99 9.67 -15.08 20.54
CA LYS A 99 8.77 -14.15 21.26
C LYS A 99 9.50 -13.32 22.31
N SER A 100 10.67 -13.76 22.76
CA SER A 100 11.51 -13.06 23.73
C SER A 100 12.81 -12.55 23.09
N GLU A 101 13.43 -11.55 23.71
CA GLU A 101 14.71 -10.99 23.25
C GLU A 101 15.83 -12.06 23.28
N GLU A 102 15.84 -12.91 24.30
CA GLU A 102 16.78 -14.03 24.44
C GLU A 102 16.62 -15.07 23.32
N GLU A 103 15.39 -15.40 22.93
CA GLU A 103 15.09 -16.30 21.80
C GLU A 103 15.46 -15.68 20.44
N LEU A 104 15.44 -14.35 20.34
CA LEU A 104 15.81 -13.64 19.12
C LEU A 104 17.34 -13.62 18.94
N GLU A 105 18.09 -13.54 20.04
CA GLU A 105 19.56 -13.68 20.03
C GLU A 105 20.01 -15.09 19.64
N SER A 106 19.38 -16.14 20.17
CA SER A 106 19.66 -17.52 19.75
C SER A 106 19.25 -17.74 18.30
N PHE A 107 18.08 -17.24 17.88
CA PHE A 107 17.64 -17.29 16.48
C PHE A 107 18.61 -16.59 15.53
N LYS A 108 19.18 -15.44 15.92
CA LYS A 108 20.20 -14.74 15.15
C LYS A 108 21.49 -15.55 15.00
N GLN A 109 21.86 -16.33 16.02
CA GLN A 109 23.04 -17.20 15.97
C GLN A 109 22.80 -18.45 15.11
N GLU A 110 21.63 -19.07 15.22
CA GLU A 110 21.29 -20.30 14.48
C GLU A 110 20.94 -20.02 13.01
N TYR A 111 20.30 -18.89 12.71
CA TYR A 111 19.79 -18.53 11.39
C TYR A 111 20.12 -17.07 11.02
N PRO A 112 21.40 -16.71 10.82
CA PRO A 112 21.82 -15.34 10.54
C PRO A 112 21.20 -14.80 9.25
N ASP A 113 21.09 -15.62 8.19
CA ASP A 113 20.54 -15.20 6.91
C ASP A 113 19.05 -14.84 7.01
N LEU A 114 18.26 -15.65 7.71
CA LEU A 114 16.83 -15.38 7.92
C LEU A 114 16.66 -14.11 8.76
N TYR A 115 17.43 -13.96 9.83
CA TYR A 115 17.40 -12.76 10.67
C TYR A 115 17.69 -11.49 9.86
N ASN A 116 18.77 -11.48 9.07
CA ASN A 116 19.15 -10.31 8.27
C ASN A 116 18.06 -9.91 7.26
N THR A 117 17.37 -10.89 6.66
CA THR A 117 16.26 -10.59 5.74
C THR A 117 15.06 -9.98 6.47
N VAL A 118 14.69 -10.52 7.63
CA VAL A 118 13.59 -10.00 8.45
C VAL A 118 13.92 -8.61 8.98
N GLU A 119 15.16 -8.38 9.42
CA GLU A 119 15.65 -7.07 9.85
C GLU A 119 15.58 -6.05 8.71
N THR A 120 16.01 -6.42 7.51
CA THR A 120 15.93 -5.56 6.33
C THR A 120 14.47 -5.22 5.98
N VAL A 121 13.57 -6.21 6.00
CA VAL A 121 12.14 -5.99 5.75
C VAL A 121 11.52 -5.09 6.83
N ALA A 122 11.87 -5.31 8.10
CA ALA A 122 11.43 -4.49 9.22
C ALA A 122 11.93 -3.04 9.08
N HIS A 123 13.19 -2.84 8.69
CA HIS A 123 13.75 -1.52 8.45
C HIS A 123 13.09 -0.81 7.26
N MET A 124 12.86 -1.53 6.15
CA MET A 124 12.14 -0.98 5.00
C MET A 124 10.70 -0.60 5.36
N GLN A 125 10.04 -1.41 6.20
CA GLN A 125 8.68 -1.13 6.67
C GLN A 125 8.65 0.06 7.62
N SER A 126 9.62 0.19 8.53
CA SER A 126 9.70 1.33 9.44
C SER A 126 10.02 2.63 8.70
N GLN A 127 10.94 2.60 7.74
CA GLN A 127 11.22 3.75 6.86
C GLN A 127 9.97 4.21 6.10
N ARG A 128 9.17 3.27 5.58
CA ARG A 128 7.89 3.61 4.92
C ARG A 128 6.91 4.27 5.88
N GLN A 129 6.74 3.72 7.08
CA GLN A 129 5.85 4.32 8.09
C GLN A 129 6.31 5.72 8.49
N VAL A 130 7.61 5.94 8.67
CA VAL A 130 8.16 7.27 8.97
C VAL A 130 7.92 8.22 7.81
N ALA A 131 8.17 7.81 6.56
CA ALA A 131 7.91 8.63 5.39
C ALA A 131 6.42 9.00 5.25
N ASP A 132 5.51 8.05 5.51
CA ASP A 132 4.06 8.31 5.50
C ASP A 132 3.65 9.30 6.59
N LEU A 133 4.21 9.16 7.80
CA LEU A 133 3.98 10.10 8.91
C LEU A 133 4.53 11.50 8.60
N GLU A 134 5.73 11.59 8.03
CA GLU A 134 6.33 12.86 7.60
C GLU A 134 5.47 13.55 6.54
N ALA A 135 4.98 12.81 5.55
CA ALA A 135 4.09 13.33 4.52
C ALA A 135 2.77 13.86 5.12
N GLN A 136 2.17 13.11 6.06
CA GLN A 136 0.96 13.55 6.77
C GLN A 136 1.21 14.80 7.61
N LEU A 137 2.35 14.87 8.32
CA LEU A 137 2.73 16.05 9.10
C LEU A 137 2.96 17.27 8.21
N GLN A 138 3.59 17.10 7.05
CA GLN A 138 3.77 18.19 6.08
C GLN A 138 2.43 18.70 5.55
N ALA A 139 1.52 17.80 5.15
CA ALA A 139 0.19 18.17 4.70
C ALA A 139 -0.62 18.88 5.81
N MET A 140 -0.51 18.41 7.05
CA MET A 140 -1.16 19.05 8.20
C MET A 140 -0.61 20.45 8.46
N ARG A 141 0.72 20.64 8.43
CA ARG A 141 1.37 21.96 8.59
C ARG A 141 0.99 22.93 7.48
N GLN A 142 0.90 22.45 6.24
CA GLN A 142 0.42 23.27 5.10
C GLN A 142 -1.03 23.71 5.31
N ARG A 143 -1.89 22.79 5.75
CA ARG A 143 -3.28 23.12 6.06
C ARG A 143 -3.38 24.10 7.23
N GLU A 144 -2.57 23.94 8.26
CA GLU A 144 -2.52 24.85 9.40
C GLU A 144 -2.07 26.26 8.97
N SER A 145 -1.02 26.37 8.15
CA SER A 145 -0.56 27.67 7.66
C SER A 145 -1.60 28.34 6.76
N GLU A 146 -2.31 27.59 5.92
CA GLU A 146 -3.43 28.12 5.14
C GLU A 146 -4.57 28.64 6.01
N VAL A 147 -4.95 27.88 7.05
CA VAL A 147 -6.01 28.29 7.99
C VAL A 147 -5.60 29.56 8.72
N LEU A 148 -4.39 29.59 9.28
CA LEU A 148 -3.85 30.77 9.95
C LEU A 148 -3.83 32.00 9.02
N ARG A 149 -3.44 31.81 7.75
CA ARG A 149 -3.47 32.90 6.76
C ARG A 149 -4.90 33.39 6.49
N ARG A 150 -5.87 32.48 6.34
CA ARG A 150 -7.28 32.84 6.11
C ARG A 150 -7.89 33.55 7.32
N GLU A 151 -7.60 33.07 8.52
CA GLU A 151 -8.03 33.70 9.77
C GLU A 151 -7.40 35.09 9.93
N ALA A 152 -6.12 35.22 9.55
CA ALA A 152 -5.44 36.50 9.53
C ALA A 152 -6.07 37.48 8.55
N GLU A 153 -6.34 37.05 7.31
CA GLU A 153 -7.02 37.86 6.30
C GLU A 153 -8.45 38.25 6.73
N SER A 154 -9.21 37.34 7.36
CA SER A 154 -10.54 37.64 7.90
C SER A 154 -10.47 38.72 8.98
N THR A 155 -9.54 38.56 9.93
CA THR A 155 -9.35 39.53 11.02
C THR A 155 -8.88 40.90 10.49
N LEU A 156 -8.06 40.92 9.43
CA LEU A 156 -7.68 42.17 8.76
C LEU A 156 -8.86 42.84 8.07
N LYS A 157 -9.70 42.09 7.36
CA LYS A 157 -10.92 42.60 6.71
C LYS A 157 -11.92 43.16 7.70
N GLU A 158 -12.07 42.52 8.86
CA GLU A 158 -12.93 43.01 9.94
C GLU A 158 -12.47 44.38 10.48
N ARG A 159 -11.15 44.59 10.61
CA ARG A 159 -10.58 45.88 11.07
C ARG A 159 -10.52 46.93 9.96
N HIS A 160 -10.21 46.50 8.74
CA HIS A 160 -10.04 47.34 7.56
C HIS A 160 -10.80 46.72 6.38
N PRO A 161 -12.06 47.11 6.16
CA PRO A 161 -12.86 46.61 5.05
C PRO A 161 -12.27 46.93 3.66
N ASP A 162 -11.50 48.01 3.58
CA ASP A 162 -10.73 48.50 2.43
C ASP A 162 -9.34 47.84 2.29
N PHE A 163 -9.05 46.81 3.09
CA PHE A 163 -7.77 46.10 3.05
C PHE A 163 -7.43 45.52 1.66
N GLU A 164 -8.41 44.95 0.96
CA GLU A 164 -8.19 44.37 -0.38
C GLU A 164 -7.75 45.44 -1.39
N ASP A 165 -8.30 46.64 -1.30
CA ASP A 165 -7.94 47.76 -2.18
C ASP A 165 -6.52 48.27 -1.85
N ILE A 166 -6.21 48.44 -0.56
CA ILE A 166 -4.90 48.91 -0.08
C ILE A 166 -3.79 47.90 -0.38
N ARG A 167 -4.09 46.59 -0.29
CA ARG A 167 -3.13 45.52 -0.57
C ARG A 167 -2.67 45.52 -2.04
N GLY A 168 -3.53 45.96 -2.96
CA GLY A 168 -3.20 46.08 -4.38
C GLY A 168 -2.69 47.46 -4.80
N ASP A 169 -2.66 48.42 -3.90
CA ASP A 169 -2.32 49.81 -4.21
C ASP A 169 -0.81 50.04 -4.28
N ALA A 170 -0.35 50.59 -5.41
CA ALA A 170 1.05 50.94 -5.59
C ALA A 170 1.49 52.02 -4.59
N GLN A 171 0.62 52.97 -4.25
CA GLN A 171 0.96 54.05 -3.32
C GLN A 171 1.24 53.53 -1.91
N PHE A 172 0.49 52.51 -1.46
CA PHE A 172 0.75 51.83 -0.19
C PHE A 172 2.13 51.15 -0.18
N HIS A 173 2.51 50.49 -1.27
CA HIS A 173 3.81 49.84 -1.36
C HIS A 173 4.99 50.82 -1.49
N GLU A 174 4.78 51.97 -2.13
CA GLU A 174 5.76 53.07 -2.16
C GLU A 174 5.95 53.67 -0.76
N TRP A 175 4.86 54.03 -0.09
CA TRP A 175 4.88 54.46 1.31
C TRP A 175 5.59 53.44 2.20
N ALA A 176 5.26 52.15 2.07
CA ALA A 176 5.87 51.10 2.87
C ALA A 176 7.39 51.02 2.70
N LYS A 177 7.93 51.27 1.50
CA LYS A 177 9.39 51.26 1.24
C LYS A 177 10.12 52.44 1.87
N GLU A 178 9.44 53.56 2.06
CA GLU A 178 10.00 54.74 2.74
C GLU A 178 10.04 54.57 4.27
N GLN A 179 9.23 53.64 4.81
CA GLN A 179 9.22 53.35 6.24
C GLN A 179 10.48 52.62 6.71
N PRO A 180 10.83 52.71 8.01
CA PRO A 180 11.90 51.91 8.60
C PRO A 180 11.69 50.40 8.42
N GLU A 181 12.80 49.64 8.43
CA GLU A 181 12.81 48.18 8.27
C GLU A 181 11.79 47.47 9.17
N GLN A 182 11.65 47.92 10.42
CA GLN A 182 10.69 47.34 11.36
C GLN A 182 9.22 47.42 10.90
N ILE A 183 8.82 48.50 10.21
CA ILE A 183 7.45 48.64 9.69
C ILE A 183 7.29 47.86 8.38
N GLN A 184 8.35 47.82 7.56
CA GLN A 184 8.38 46.96 6.38
C GLN A 184 8.17 45.49 6.76
N ASP A 185 8.78 45.05 7.86
CA ASP A 185 8.62 43.70 8.39
C ASP A 185 7.18 43.39 8.80
N TRP A 186 6.42 44.38 9.29
CA TRP A 186 5.01 44.18 9.65
C TRP A 186 4.13 43.87 8.44
N ILE A 187 4.55 44.31 7.25
CA ILE A 187 3.82 44.19 5.98
C ILE A 187 4.31 42.97 5.19
N TYR A 188 5.62 42.80 5.03
CA TYR A 188 6.21 41.79 4.15
C TYR A 188 6.73 40.55 4.89
N ASN A 189 7.30 40.74 6.09
CA ASN A 189 7.96 39.66 6.85
C ASN A 189 7.15 39.27 8.09
N ASN A 190 5.83 39.20 7.92
CA ASN A 190 4.91 38.93 9.01
C ASN A 190 4.19 37.59 8.81
N PRO A 191 4.68 36.49 9.41
CA PRO A 191 4.11 35.18 9.18
C PRO A 191 2.67 35.09 9.69
N ASN A 192 2.39 35.55 10.92
CA ASN A 192 1.08 35.30 11.59
C ASN A 192 0.59 36.45 12.49
N ASN A 193 1.24 37.63 12.53
CA ASN A 193 0.87 38.69 13.47
C ASN A 193 -0.04 39.76 12.83
N VAL A 194 -1.33 39.46 12.79
CA VAL A 194 -2.37 40.37 12.27
C VAL A 194 -2.32 41.76 12.89
N THR A 195 -2.00 41.86 14.18
CA THR A 195 -2.04 43.14 14.90
C THR A 195 -0.99 44.14 14.42
N LEU A 196 0.16 43.65 13.96
CA LEU A 196 1.20 44.49 13.39
C LEU A 196 0.83 44.95 11.98
N ALA A 197 0.29 44.03 11.16
CA ALA A 197 -0.20 44.37 9.83
C ALA A 197 -1.35 45.40 9.90
N SER A 198 -2.30 45.25 10.82
CA SER A 198 -3.37 46.24 11.01
C SER A 198 -2.82 47.61 11.44
N LYS A 199 -1.84 47.63 12.36
CA LYS A 199 -1.19 48.88 12.77
C LYS A 199 -0.48 49.57 11.60
N ALA A 200 0.17 48.82 10.73
CA ALA A 200 0.81 49.39 9.54
C ALA A 200 -0.23 50.06 8.61
N ILE A 201 -1.37 49.41 8.39
CA ILE A 201 -2.47 49.97 7.60
C ILE A 201 -3.05 51.22 8.27
N ASP A 202 -3.20 51.23 9.59
CA ASP A 202 -3.65 52.39 10.34
C ASP A 202 -2.69 53.58 10.21
N LEU A 203 -1.38 53.33 10.30
CA LEU A 203 -0.34 54.36 10.11
C LEU A 203 -0.41 54.96 8.70
N TYR A 204 -0.52 54.11 7.67
CA TYR A 204 -0.68 54.55 6.29
C TYR A 204 -1.89 55.48 6.13
N LYS A 205 -3.05 55.09 6.66
CA LYS A 205 -4.29 55.88 6.57
C LYS A 205 -4.21 57.20 7.33
N LEU A 206 -3.50 57.20 8.45
CA LEU A 206 -3.27 58.39 9.25
C LEU A 206 -2.40 59.39 8.50
N GLU A 207 -1.32 58.93 7.87
CA GLU A 207 -0.35 59.78 7.16
C GLU A 207 -0.90 60.31 5.83
N THR A 208 -1.62 59.48 5.08
CA THR A 208 -2.25 59.87 3.81
C THR A 208 -3.54 60.68 3.99
N GLY A 209 -4.04 60.82 5.23
CA GLY A 209 -5.31 61.48 5.51
C GLY A 209 -6.53 60.71 5.01
N MET A 210 -6.38 59.43 4.66
CA MET A 210 -7.48 58.53 4.28
C MET A 210 -8.33 58.06 5.47
N SER A 211 -8.01 58.55 6.69
CA SER A 211 -8.68 58.17 7.93
C SER A 211 -10.21 58.23 7.83
N GLN A 212 -10.81 57.03 7.91
CA GLN A 212 -12.23 56.70 7.93
C GLN A 212 -13.19 57.83 7.52
N LYS A 213 -13.53 57.88 6.23
CA LYS A 213 -14.96 58.04 5.92
C LYS A 213 -15.64 56.85 6.56
N GLN A 214 -16.21 57.04 7.76
CA GLN A 214 -17.13 56.09 8.34
C GLN A 214 -18.22 55.87 7.31
N GLN A 215 -18.10 54.79 6.54
CA GLN A 215 -19.24 54.23 5.82
C GLN A 215 -20.29 54.05 6.91
N PRO A 216 -21.47 54.70 6.81
CA PRO A 216 -22.51 54.52 7.79
C PRO A 216 -22.72 53.02 7.86
N ARG A 217 -22.48 52.44 9.04
CA ARG A 217 -22.68 51.03 9.33
C ARG A 217 -24.09 50.71 8.85
N GLN A 218 -24.22 50.20 7.64
CA GLN A 218 -25.49 49.71 7.14
C GLN A 218 -25.82 48.63 8.15
N GLN A 219 -26.80 48.90 9.00
CA GLN A 219 -27.47 47.87 9.74
C GLN A 219 -27.87 46.87 8.67
N GLN A 220 -27.10 45.78 8.58
CA GLN A 220 -27.58 44.56 7.99
C GLN A 220 -28.80 44.23 8.84
N GLN A 221 -29.95 44.73 8.38
CA GLN A 221 -31.23 44.21 8.79
C GLN A 221 -31.06 42.72 8.53
N ARG A 222 -31.00 41.96 9.61
CA ARG A 222 -31.01 40.51 9.58
C ARG A 222 -32.37 40.14 8.97
N GLY A 223 -32.44 40.17 7.65
CA GLY A 223 -33.52 39.61 6.86
C GLY A 223 -33.57 38.15 7.24
N THR A 224 -34.44 37.83 8.19
CA THR A 224 -34.81 36.45 8.46
C THR A 224 -35.32 35.90 7.13
N ALA A 225 -34.88 34.71 6.73
CA ALA A 225 -35.24 34.09 5.44
C ALA A 225 -36.76 34.02 5.14
N ALA A 226 -37.61 34.29 6.14
CA ALA A 226 -39.04 34.50 6.02
C ALA A 226 -39.46 35.77 5.25
N ASP A 227 -38.59 36.78 5.08
CA ASP A 227 -38.92 38.05 4.41
C ASP A 227 -38.53 38.06 2.92
N MET A 228 -37.81 37.02 2.47
CA MET A 228 -37.47 36.81 1.05
C MET A 228 -38.54 36.04 0.28
N VAL A 229 -39.57 35.53 0.96
CA VAL A 229 -40.74 34.93 0.31
C VAL A 229 -41.84 35.97 0.18
N SER A 230 -41.76 36.75 -0.90
CA SER A 230 -42.86 37.61 -1.35
C SER A 230 -44.09 36.76 -1.67
N THR A 231 -45.04 36.69 -0.74
CA THR A 231 -46.37 36.09 -0.95
C THR A 231 -47.31 36.96 -1.79
N LYS A 232 -46.79 38.08 -2.33
CA LYS A 232 -47.55 38.93 -3.23
C LYS A 232 -47.51 38.30 -4.62
N THR A 233 -48.66 37.76 -5.03
CA THR A 233 -49.04 37.25 -6.36
C THR A 233 -48.65 35.81 -6.70
N THR A 234 -49.26 34.84 -6.03
CA THR A 234 -49.85 33.70 -6.76
C THR A 234 -51.35 33.83 -6.59
N SER A 235 -52.05 34.11 -7.68
CA SER A 235 -53.51 34.00 -7.77
C SER A 235 -53.87 32.52 -7.58
N VAL A 236 -54.09 32.12 -6.34
CA VAL A 236 -54.54 30.77 -6.01
C VAL A 236 -56.01 30.69 -6.40
N ASP A 237 -56.28 29.77 -7.32
CA ASP A 237 -57.60 29.30 -7.72
C ASP A 237 -58.54 29.15 -6.50
N ALA A 238 -59.77 29.64 -6.63
CA ALA A 238 -60.68 29.98 -5.53
C ALA A 238 -61.27 28.78 -4.74
N LYS A 239 -60.60 27.63 -4.74
CA LYS A 239 -61.03 26.39 -4.06
C LYS A 239 -59.98 25.76 -3.13
N GLN A 240 -58.78 26.32 -3.01
CA GLN A 240 -57.78 25.78 -2.09
C GLN A 240 -57.89 26.41 -0.69
N PRO A 241 -57.88 25.61 0.39
CA PRO A 241 -58.05 26.11 1.75
C PRO A 241 -56.81 26.90 2.23
N LYS A 242 -57.04 27.98 2.98
CA LYS A 242 -56.02 28.94 3.43
C LYS A 242 -54.91 28.27 4.25
N VAL A 243 -53.65 28.58 3.93
CA VAL A 243 -52.46 28.16 4.68
C VAL A 243 -52.19 29.18 5.78
N TRP A 244 -51.95 28.72 7.01
CA TRP A 244 -51.72 29.57 8.18
C TRP A 244 -50.23 29.58 8.55
N THR A 245 -49.76 30.66 9.19
CA THR A 245 -48.39 30.72 9.74
C THR A 245 -48.42 30.72 11.26
N GLU A 246 -47.43 30.10 11.92
CA GLU A 246 -47.34 30.08 13.39
C GLU A 246 -47.32 31.49 13.99
N ARG A 247 -46.69 32.44 13.29
CA ARG A 247 -46.66 33.86 13.70
C ARG A 247 -48.02 34.54 13.59
N GLU A 248 -48.81 34.25 12.55
CA GLU A 248 -50.17 34.79 12.39
C GLU A 248 -51.10 34.25 13.47
N ILE A 249 -50.99 32.96 13.81
CA ILE A 249 -51.76 32.34 14.90
C ILE A 249 -51.33 32.91 16.26
N ALA A 250 -50.03 33.13 16.47
CA ALA A 250 -49.53 33.69 17.74
C ALA A 250 -49.83 35.19 17.91
N ALA A 251 -49.97 35.94 16.82
CA ALA A 251 -50.26 37.37 16.84
C ALA A 251 -51.75 37.69 16.90
N MET A 252 -52.65 36.72 16.68
CA MET A 252 -54.09 36.94 16.70
C MET A 252 -54.61 37.08 18.13
N SER A 253 -55.65 37.91 18.30
CA SER A 253 -56.31 38.04 19.61
C SER A 253 -57.17 36.80 19.92
N LEU A 254 -57.44 36.54 21.19
CA LEU A 254 -58.33 35.44 21.63
C LEU A 254 -59.67 35.44 20.85
N ASP A 255 -60.33 36.60 20.73
CA ASP A 255 -61.58 36.74 19.98
C ASP A 255 -61.48 36.44 18.47
N GLN A 256 -60.28 36.56 17.90
CA GLN A 256 -60.03 36.23 16.50
C GLN A 256 -59.71 34.74 16.36
N PHE A 257 -58.99 34.17 17.33
CA PHE A 257 -58.70 32.74 17.38
C PHE A 257 -60.00 31.94 17.47
N ASP A 258 -60.91 32.30 18.36
CA ASP A 258 -62.20 31.61 18.54
C ASP A 258 -63.05 31.60 17.26
N LYS A 259 -62.94 32.63 16.42
CA LYS A 259 -63.68 32.72 15.14
C LYS A 259 -63.11 31.80 14.05
N TYR A 260 -61.81 31.55 14.07
CA TYR A 260 -61.11 30.73 13.06
C TYR A 260 -60.60 29.41 13.65
N GLU A 261 -61.09 29.03 14.85
CA GLU A 261 -60.59 27.89 15.61
C GLU A 261 -60.70 26.59 14.80
N ASP A 262 -61.85 26.36 14.18
CA ASP A 262 -62.10 25.14 13.39
C ASP A 262 -61.19 25.08 12.14
N GLU A 263 -60.97 26.22 11.48
CA GLU A 263 -60.11 26.30 10.29
C GLU A 263 -58.63 26.13 10.63
N ILE A 264 -58.18 26.69 11.76
CA ILE A 264 -56.81 26.55 12.26
C ILE A 264 -56.57 25.12 12.73
N ARG A 265 -57.53 24.50 13.43
CA ARG A 265 -57.45 23.07 13.82
C ARG A 265 -57.36 22.17 12.60
N GLN A 266 -58.18 22.42 11.58
CA GLN A 266 -58.12 21.67 10.33
C GLN A 266 -56.77 21.86 9.62
N ALA A 267 -56.26 23.10 9.55
CA ALA A 267 -54.95 23.39 8.97
C ALA A 267 -53.80 22.74 9.76
N MET A 268 -53.87 22.67 11.09
CA MET A 268 -52.90 21.94 11.92
C MET A 268 -52.96 20.43 11.66
N SER A 269 -54.16 19.86 11.52
CA SER A 269 -54.33 18.42 11.23
C SER A 269 -53.80 18.02 9.85
N GLU A 270 -53.95 18.90 8.88
CA GLU A 270 -53.53 18.68 7.49
C GLU A 270 -52.08 19.12 7.22
N GLY A 271 -51.36 19.62 8.24
CA GLY A 271 -49.97 20.07 8.10
C GLY A 271 -49.82 21.35 7.27
N ARG A 272 -50.89 22.14 7.13
CA ARG A 272 -50.93 23.43 6.39
C ARG A 272 -50.61 24.64 7.29
N VAL A 273 -49.85 24.41 8.38
CA VAL A 273 -49.29 25.47 9.23
C VAL A 273 -47.79 25.53 9.02
N VAL A 274 -47.31 26.69 8.58
CA VAL A 274 -45.88 26.93 8.29
C VAL A 274 -45.22 27.65 9.46
N LYS A 275 -44.01 27.22 9.82
CA LYS A 275 -43.20 27.75 10.92
C LYS A 275 -42.47 29.06 10.55
#